data_AF-A0A1G4NTU9-F1
#
_entry.id   AF-A0A1G4NTU9-F1
#
_cell.length_a   1.000
_cell.length_b   1.000
_cell.length_c   1.000
_cell.angle_alpha   90.00
_cell.angle_beta   90.00
_cell.angle_gamma   90.00
#
_symmetry.space_group_name_H-M   'P 1'
#
loop_
_entity.id
_entity.type
_entity.pdbx_description
1 polymer ?
#
loop_
_entity_poly.entity_id
_entity_poly.type
_entity_poly.pdbx_seq_one_letter_code
_entity_poly.pdbx_strand_id
1 'polypeptide(L)'
;MLTSLPLPFIAIIAVCITSIIVITIYQLLNSTTQNNIDKVNFNKNSVNLIDRLCSIPAYGLPLLEGLQNFGQQILPDYPFSLMSLYKTTLMPLVIVYVTHPNWAFIVFLLLYYLFVKPNSPIPNRPFLKFNVIQAILLFLINSLLGATFRALPIEFRMSLYGLMLCNTLFWFVLLTITYSVIKSVQGKYAKIPVISQAVKIQIDNRN
;
A
#
# COMPACT_ATOMS: atom_id res chain seq x y z
N MET A 1 25.13 -3.89 -29.83
CA MET A 1 25.22 -2.56 -29.18
C MET A 1 23.85 -1.93 -29.21
N LEU A 2 23.00 -2.18 -28.20
CA LEU A 2 21.75 -1.41 -28.04
C LEU A 2 22.16 -0.03 -27.52
N THR A 3 22.09 0.95 -28.41
CA THR A 3 22.20 2.36 -28.04
C THR A 3 21.09 2.68 -27.04
N SER A 4 21.48 3.02 -25.82
CA SER A 4 20.56 3.51 -24.80
C SER A 4 19.82 4.71 -25.38
N LEU A 5 18.51 4.60 -25.55
CA LEU A 5 17.64 5.73 -25.88
C LEU A 5 18.02 6.92 -24.98
N PRO A 6 18.07 8.15 -25.51
CA PRO A 6 18.34 9.33 -24.69
C PRO A 6 17.40 9.36 -23.48
N LEU A 7 17.98 9.54 -22.28
CA LEU A 7 17.28 9.59 -20.99
C LEU A 7 15.93 10.34 -21.00
N PRO A 8 15.78 11.53 -21.63
CA PRO A 8 14.49 12.22 -21.67
C PRO A 8 13.41 11.46 -22.46
N PHE A 9 13.75 10.74 -23.53
CA PHE A 9 12.79 9.96 -24.30
C PHE A 9 12.29 8.75 -23.51
N ILE A 10 13.17 8.08 -22.76
CA ILE A 10 12.78 6.98 -21.87
C ILE A 10 11.82 7.50 -20.80
N ALA A 11 12.10 8.67 -20.21
CA ALA A 11 11.24 9.28 -19.20
C ALA A 11 9.84 9.62 -19.76
N ILE A 12 9.76 10.21 -20.95
CA ILE A 12 8.48 10.53 -21.60
C ILE A 12 7.67 9.27 -21.87
N ILE A 13 8.30 8.22 -22.42
CA ILE A 13 7.65 6.93 -22.69
C ILE A 13 7.12 6.31 -21.39
N ALA A 14 7.90 6.34 -20.31
CA ALA A 14 7.48 5.82 -19.00
C ALA A 14 6.28 6.60 -18.42
N VAL A 15 6.26 7.93 -18.55
CA VAL A 15 5.13 8.77 -18.11
C VAL A 15 3.88 8.48 -18.94
N CYS A 16 4.01 8.32 -20.26
CA CYS A 16 2.89 7.95 -21.12
C CYS A 16 2.35 6.54 -20.78
N ILE A 17 3.22 5.57 -20.54
CA ILE A 17 2.79 4.21 -20.16
C ILE A 17 2.06 4.23 -18.81
N THR A 18 2.60 4.93 -17.82
CA THR A 18 1.97 5.03 -16.50
C THR A 18 0.62 5.75 -16.55
N SER A 19 0.48 6.82 -17.35
CA SER A 19 -0.81 7.50 -17.52
C SER A 19 -1.83 6.63 -18.23
N ILE A 20 -1.44 5.88 -19.28
CA ILE A 20 -2.30 4.91 -19.96
C ILE A 20 -2.76 3.81 -18.99
N ILE A 21 -1.87 3.29 -18.14
CA ILE A 21 -2.23 2.29 -17.12
C ILE A 21 -3.26 2.86 -16.14
N VAL A 22 -3.07 4.09 -15.66
CA VAL A 22 -4.03 4.73 -14.76
C VAL A 22 -5.39 4.93 -15.45
N ILE A 23 -5.40 5.38 -16.71
CA ILE A 23 -6.62 5.60 -17.49
C ILE A 23 -7.36 4.28 -17.75
N THR A 24 -6.64 3.23 -18.13
CA THR A 24 -7.23 1.90 -18.37
C THR A 24 -7.81 1.30 -17.09
N ILE A 25 -7.10 1.40 -15.95
CA ILE A 25 -7.64 0.99 -14.65
C ILE A 25 -8.91 1.77 -14.33
N TYR A 26 -8.90 3.10 -14.52
CA TYR A 26 -10.07 3.94 -14.28
C TYR A 26 -11.26 3.54 -15.17
N GLN A 27 -11.03 3.35 -16.47
CA GLN A 27 -12.06 2.91 -17.41
C GLN A 27 -12.61 1.52 -17.07
N LEU A 28 -11.74 0.60 -16.63
CA LEU A 28 -12.13 -0.76 -16.26
C LEU A 28 -12.96 -0.78 -14.98
N LEU A 29 -12.64 0.10 -14.02
CA LEU A 29 -13.47 0.33 -12.83
C LEU A 29 -14.82 0.96 -13.20
N ASN A 30 -14.86 1.91 -14.14
CA ASN A 30 -16.12 2.54 -14.53
C ASN A 30 -17.01 1.61 -15.38
N SER A 31 -16.44 0.86 -16.32
CA SER A 31 -17.17 -0.06 -17.21
C SER A 31 -17.84 -1.21 -16.46
N THR A 32 -17.17 -1.76 -15.43
CA THR A 32 -17.82 -2.74 -14.55
C THR A 32 -18.96 -2.12 -13.76
N THR A 33 -18.95 -0.82 -13.51
CA THR A 33 -20.01 -0.16 -12.77
C THR A 33 -21.24 0.06 -13.65
N GLN A 34 -21.07 0.45 -14.91
CA GLN A 34 -22.16 0.56 -15.89
C GLN A 34 -22.85 -0.80 -16.14
N ASN A 35 -22.07 -1.86 -16.39
CA ASN A 35 -22.60 -3.23 -16.55
C ASN A 35 -23.23 -3.80 -15.27
N ASN A 36 -22.89 -3.24 -14.11
CA ASN A 36 -23.48 -3.62 -12.84
C ASN A 36 -24.73 -2.81 -12.52
N ILE A 37 -24.96 -1.57 -13.01
CA ILE A 37 -26.23 -0.85 -12.76
C ILE A 37 -27.44 -1.69 -13.26
N ASP A 38 -27.28 -2.42 -14.37
CA ASP A 38 -28.31 -3.33 -14.90
C ASP A 38 -28.43 -4.67 -14.14
N LYS A 39 -27.40 -5.06 -13.36
CA LYS A 39 -27.38 -6.26 -12.50
C LYS A 39 -27.58 -5.95 -11.00
N VAL A 40 -27.49 -4.69 -10.61
CA VAL A 40 -27.49 -4.17 -9.22
C VAL A 40 -28.83 -4.38 -8.54
N ASN A 41 -29.91 -4.57 -9.31
CA ASN A 41 -31.19 -4.96 -8.76
C ASN A 41 -31.23 -6.40 -8.20
N PHE A 42 -30.19 -7.23 -8.41
CA PHE A 42 -30.21 -8.63 -7.97
C PHE A 42 -29.14 -9.05 -6.95
N ASN A 43 -28.07 -8.28 -6.67
CA ASN A 43 -27.12 -8.70 -5.61
C ASN A 43 -26.32 -7.55 -4.99
N LYS A 44 -26.85 -6.97 -3.92
CA LYS A 44 -26.35 -5.74 -3.28
C LYS A 44 -24.99 -5.87 -2.56
N ASN A 45 -24.36 -7.05 -2.51
CA ASN A 45 -23.22 -7.31 -1.60
C ASN A 45 -22.10 -8.25 -2.12
N SER A 46 -22.10 -8.66 -3.39
CA SER A 46 -21.03 -9.57 -3.88
C SER A 46 -19.77 -8.78 -4.27
N VAL A 47 -18.68 -8.99 -3.52
CA VAL A 47 -17.35 -8.43 -3.84
C VAL A 47 -16.85 -9.03 -5.15
N ASN A 48 -16.60 -8.18 -6.16
CA ASN A 48 -16.14 -8.65 -7.46
C ASN A 48 -14.65 -8.99 -7.47
N LEU A 49 -14.22 -9.83 -8.43
CA LEU A 49 -12.81 -10.18 -8.61
C LEU A 49 -11.94 -8.94 -8.89
N ILE A 50 -12.47 -7.98 -9.65
CA ILE A 50 -11.82 -6.70 -9.90
C ILE A 50 -11.60 -5.92 -8.60
N ASP A 51 -12.58 -5.92 -7.69
CA ASP A 51 -12.45 -5.24 -6.40
C ASP A 51 -11.34 -5.84 -5.55
N ARG A 52 -11.22 -7.18 -5.57
CA ARG A 52 -10.18 -7.94 -4.86
C ARG A 52 -8.79 -7.65 -5.40
N LEU A 53 -8.64 -7.56 -6.73
CA LEU A 53 -7.35 -7.28 -7.36
C LEU A 53 -6.94 -5.82 -7.20
N CYS A 54 -7.87 -4.88 -7.34
CA CYS A 54 -7.58 -3.45 -7.22
C CYS A 54 -7.27 -3.01 -5.77
N SER A 55 -7.72 -3.76 -4.74
CA SER A 55 -7.42 -3.42 -3.35
C SER A 55 -6.05 -3.87 -2.86
N ILE A 56 -5.43 -4.88 -3.50
CA ILE A 56 -4.13 -5.42 -3.07
C ILE A 56 -2.99 -4.38 -3.20
N PRO A 57 -2.83 -3.66 -4.34
CA PRO A 57 -1.76 -2.69 -4.53
C PRO A 57 -1.75 -1.56 -3.49
N ALA A 58 -2.90 -1.21 -2.92
CA ALA A 58 -2.99 -0.16 -1.89
C ALA A 58 -2.10 -0.49 -0.68
N TYR A 59 -1.99 -1.76 -0.30
CA TYR A 59 -1.13 -2.22 0.80
C TYR A 59 0.37 -2.23 0.45
N GLY A 60 0.75 -1.96 -0.80
CA GLY A 60 2.15 -1.79 -1.17
C GLY A 60 2.78 -0.55 -0.51
N LEU A 61 2.02 0.54 -0.37
CA LEU A 61 2.50 1.76 0.25
C LEU A 61 2.93 1.57 1.73
N PRO A 62 2.08 1.04 2.63
CA PRO A 62 2.50 0.76 4.01
C PRO A 62 3.61 -0.29 4.10
N LEU A 63 3.72 -1.21 3.13
CA LEU A 63 4.78 -2.23 3.10
C LEU A 63 6.14 -1.59 2.87
N LEU A 64 6.23 -0.74 1.84
CA LEU A 64 7.48 -0.06 1.49
C LEU A 64 7.92 0.89 2.62
N GLU A 65 6.98 1.63 3.21
CA GLU A 65 7.26 2.49 4.37
C GLU A 65 7.80 1.68 5.56
N GLY A 66 7.22 0.52 5.86
CA GLY A 66 7.71 -0.33 6.96
C GLY A 66 9.05 -1.00 6.66
N LEU A 67 9.29 -1.43 5.42
CA LEU A 67 10.58 -1.98 4.98
C LEU A 67 11.69 -0.94 5.04
N GLN A 68 11.41 0.30 4.64
CA GLN A 68 12.37 1.40 4.76
C GLN A 68 12.70 1.69 6.23
N ASN A 69 11.68 1.81 7.09
CA ASN A 69 11.88 2.28 8.46
C ASN A 69 12.54 1.22 9.37
N PHE A 70 12.17 -0.06 9.22
CA PHE A 70 12.63 -1.11 10.14
C PHE A 70 13.49 -2.18 9.45
N GLY A 71 13.23 -2.44 8.17
CA GLY A 71 13.87 -3.54 7.45
C GLY A 71 15.39 -3.40 7.34
N GLN A 72 15.88 -2.19 7.06
CA GLN A 72 17.32 -1.98 6.86
C GLN A 72 18.17 -2.32 8.10
N GLN A 73 17.61 -2.15 9.30
CA GLN A 73 18.34 -2.37 10.55
C GLN A 73 18.34 -3.84 10.98
N ILE A 74 17.26 -4.58 10.74
CA ILE A 74 17.08 -5.95 11.26
C ILE A 74 17.36 -7.04 10.22
N LEU A 75 17.20 -6.76 8.92
CA LEU A 75 17.44 -7.76 7.87
C LEU A 75 18.88 -8.29 7.81
N PRO A 76 19.93 -7.50 8.10
CA PRO A 76 21.31 -8.01 8.17
C PRO A 76 21.48 -9.16 9.16
N ASP A 77 20.67 -9.20 10.23
CA ASP A 77 20.74 -10.22 11.27
C ASP A 77 19.94 -11.50 10.94
N TYR A 78 19.20 -11.49 9.82
CA TYR A 78 18.37 -12.61 9.40
C TYR A 78 19.18 -13.64 8.58
N PRO A 79 18.70 -14.91 8.51
CA PRO A 79 19.35 -15.94 7.70
C PRO A 79 19.59 -15.50 6.25
N PHE A 80 20.72 -15.93 5.68
CA PHE A 80 21.17 -15.54 4.35
C PHE A 80 20.12 -15.78 3.24
N SER A 81 19.32 -16.85 3.34
CA SER A 81 18.26 -17.15 2.39
C SER A 81 17.16 -16.08 2.33
N LEU A 82 16.71 -15.60 3.50
CA LEU A 82 15.72 -14.51 3.60
C LEU A 82 16.30 -13.19 3.11
N MET A 83 17.54 -12.89 3.49
CA MET A 83 18.23 -11.70 3.02
C MET A 83 18.37 -11.70 1.49
N SER A 84 18.73 -12.85 0.90
CA SER A 84 18.83 -12.97 -0.56
C SER A 84 17.47 -12.75 -1.24
N LEU A 85 16.40 -13.33 -0.71
CA LEU A 85 15.06 -13.13 -1.24
C LEU A 85 14.67 -11.65 -1.21
N TYR A 86 14.86 -10.98 -0.08
CA TYR A 86 14.60 -9.56 0.06
C TYR A 86 15.41 -8.71 -0.94
N LYS A 87 16.71 -8.97 -1.05
CA LYS A 87 17.61 -8.25 -1.96
C LYS A 87 17.18 -8.38 -3.41
N THR A 88 16.73 -9.56 -3.82
CA THR A 88 16.31 -9.81 -5.20
C THR A 88 14.93 -9.23 -5.51
N THR A 89 13.97 -9.27 -4.56
CA THR A 89 12.57 -8.90 -4.87
C THR A 89 12.17 -7.52 -4.38
N LEU A 90 12.39 -7.20 -3.10
CA LEU A 90 11.83 -6.04 -2.43
C LEU A 90 12.81 -4.87 -2.36
N MET A 91 14.10 -5.13 -2.21
CA MET A 91 15.14 -4.10 -2.15
C MET A 91 15.11 -3.12 -3.33
N PRO A 92 14.96 -3.51 -4.61
CA PRO A 92 14.89 -2.54 -5.70
C PRO A 92 13.70 -1.58 -5.56
N LEU A 93 12.55 -2.08 -5.11
CA LEU A 93 11.36 -1.25 -4.83
C LEU A 93 11.61 -0.29 -3.66
N VAL A 94 12.22 -0.78 -2.58
CA VAL A 94 12.58 0.03 -1.40
C VAL A 94 13.60 1.11 -1.78
N ILE A 95 14.58 0.81 -2.63
CA ILE A 95 15.56 1.80 -3.10
C ILE A 95 14.87 2.92 -3.87
N VAL A 96 13.97 2.60 -4.81
CA VAL A 96 13.21 3.61 -5.55
C VAL A 96 12.40 4.49 -4.61
N TYR A 97 11.76 3.87 -3.62
CA TYR A 97 10.96 4.53 -2.59
C TYR A 97 11.79 5.49 -1.72
N VAL A 98 12.93 5.01 -1.20
CA VAL A 98 13.85 5.80 -0.35
C VAL A 98 14.49 6.96 -1.13
N THR A 99 14.86 6.72 -2.39
CA THR A 99 15.53 7.74 -3.24
C THR A 99 14.57 8.86 -3.60
N HIS A 100 13.27 8.59 -3.71
CA HIS A 100 12.27 9.58 -4.09
C HIS A 100 11.15 9.67 -3.04
N PRO A 101 11.43 10.20 -1.83
CA PRO A 101 10.45 10.23 -0.74
C PRO A 101 9.17 11.01 -1.11
N ASN A 102 9.27 11.99 -2.02
CA ASN A 102 8.11 12.73 -2.53
C ASN A 102 7.08 11.82 -3.23
N TRP A 103 7.50 10.68 -3.77
CA TRP A 103 6.61 9.74 -4.44
C TRP A 103 5.66 9.04 -3.45
N ALA A 104 6.12 8.77 -2.23
CA ALA A 104 5.26 8.24 -1.17
C ALA A 104 4.06 9.17 -0.91
N PHE A 105 4.36 10.47 -0.80
CA PHE A 105 3.35 11.51 -0.59
C PHE A 105 2.41 11.65 -1.79
N ILE A 106 2.94 11.61 -3.01
CA ILE A 106 2.13 11.66 -4.24
C ILE A 106 1.21 10.43 -4.34
N VAL A 107 1.71 9.22 -4.07
CA VAL A 107 0.91 7.99 -4.09
C VAL A 107 -0.16 8.01 -3.00
N PHE A 108 0.16 8.50 -1.80
CA PHE A 108 -0.81 8.73 -0.73
C PHE A 108 -1.95 9.66 -1.19
N LEU A 109 -1.59 10.82 -1.77
CA LEU A 109 -2.57 11.79 -2.28
C LEU A 109 -3.41 11.20 -3.42
N LEU A 110 -2.79 10.44 -4.32
CA LEU A 110 -3.47 9.75 -5.42
C LEU A 110 -4.52 8.79 -4.85
N LEU A 111 -4.13 7.88 -3.95
CA LEU A 111 -5.04 6.93 -3.32
C LEU A 111 -6.19 7.65 -2.58
N TYR A 112 -5.88 8.73 -1.86
CA TYR A 112 -6.89 9.53 -1.16
C TYR A 112 -7.88 10.19 -2.12
N TYR A 113 -7.38 10.87 -3.16
CA TYR A 113 -8.23 11.57 -4.13
C TYR A 113 -9.12 10.61 -4.92
N LEU A 114 -8.56 9.46 -5.30
CA LEU A 114 -9.19 8.52 -6.21
C LEU A 114 -10.25 7.64 -5.54
N PHE A 115 -10.08 7.28 -4.26
CA PHE A 115 -10.95 6.31 -3.57
C PHE A 115 -11.64 6.85 -2.31
N VAL A 116 -11.06 7.86 -1.66
CA VAL A 116 -11.47 8.25 -0.31
C VAL A 116 -12.38 9.47 -0.34
N LYS A 117 -12.08 10.46 -1.20
CA LYS A 117 -12.84 11.72 -1.34
C LYS A 117 -14.36 11.49 -1.55
N PRO A 118 -15.28 12.26 -0.92
CA PRO A 118 -16.74 12.10 -1.07
C PRO A 118 -17.25 12.14 -2.52
N ASN A 119 -16.62 12.96 -3.37
CA ASN A 119 -16.86 13.02 -4.81
C ASN A 119 -15.68 12.39 -5.57
N SER A 120 -15.30 11.17 -5.20
CA SER A 120 -14.23 10.45 -5.86
C SER A 120 -14.62 10.13 -7.31
N PRO A 121 -13.66 10.17 -8.25
CA PRO A 121 -13.93 9.81 -9.64
C PRO A 121 -14.28 8.32 -9.78
N ILE A 122 -13.84 7.47 -8.84
CA ILE A 122 -14.18 6.05 -8.85
C ILE A 122 -15.55 5.83 -8.22
N PRO A 123 -16.44 5.05 -8.88
CA PRO A 123 -17.77 4.74 -8.36
C PRO A 123 -17.75 4.06 -6.99
N ASN A 124 -18.81 4.26 -6.21
CA ASN A 124 -18.86 3.86 -4.80
C ASN A 124 -18.77 2.33 -4.63
N ARG A 125 -17.56 1.83 -4.31
CA ARG A 125 -17.28 0.43 -4.00
C ARG A 125 -16.81 0.30 -2.55
N PRO A 126 -17.66 -0.15 -1.61
CA PRO A 126 -17.37 -0.11 -0.18
C PRO A 126 -16.17 -0.99 0.20
N PHE A 127 -16.02 -2.15 -0.45
CA PHE A 127 -14.88 -3.05 -0.21
C PHE A 127 -13.53 -2.42 -0.58
N LEU A 128 -13.47 -1.78 -1.73
CA LEU A 128 -12.25 -1.13 -2.22
C LEU A 128 -11.91 0.08 -1.36
N LYS A 129 -12.90 0.92 -1.06
CA LYS A 129 -12.77 2.08 -0.18
C LYS A 129 -12.26 1.68 1.21
N PHE A 130 -12.80 0.60 1.79
CA PHE A 130 -12.31 0.07 3.07
C PHE A 130 -10.83 -0.31 3.03
N ASN A 131 -10.42 -1.11 2.04
CA ASN A 131 -9.04 -1.56 1.95
C ASN A 131 -8.07 -0.40 1.70
N VAL A 132 -8.45 0.58 0.86
CA VAL A 132 -7.61 1.77 0.61
C VAL A 132 -7.47 2.63 1.86
N ILE A 133 -8.57 2.90 2.58
CA ILE A 133 -8.50 3.67 3.84
C ILE A 133 -7.68 2.91 4.88
N GLN A 134 -7.83 1.58 4.99
CA GLN A 134 -7.03 0.76 5.90
C GLN A 134 -5.53 0.79 5.54
N ALA A 135 -5.18 0.71 4.26
CA ALA A 135 -3.80 0.80 3.80
C ALA A 135 -3.19 2.18 4.09
N ILE A 136 -3.95 3.26 3.86
CA ILE A 136 -3.57 4.63 4.21
C ILE A 136 -3.32 4.77 5.72
N LEU A 137 -4.22 4.22 6.54
CA LEU A 137 -4.09 4.29 7.99
C LEU A 137 -2.85 3.52 8.48
N LEU A 138 -2.61 2.32 7.93
CA LEU A 138 -1.38 1.55 8.20
C LEU A 138 -0.12 2.31 7.76
N PHE A 139 -0.17 3.02 6.63
CA PHE A 139 0.95 3.83 6.16
C PHE A 139 1.27 4.96 7.16
N LEU A 140 0.26 5.68 7.63
CA LEU A 140 0.43 6.74 8.63
C LEU A 140 0.96 6.20 9.96
N ILE A 141 0.45 5.05 10.42
CA ILE A 141 0.94 4.38 11.63
C ILE A 141 2.41 3.99 11.48
N ASN A 142 2.77 3.35 10.36
CA ASN A 142 4.15 2.93 10.11
C ASN A 142 5.11 4.12 10.02
N SER A 143 4.68 5.20 9.36
CA SER A 143 5.48 6.41 9.25
C SER A 143 5.68 7.09 10.60
N LEU A 144 4.63 7.14 11.44
CA LEU A 144 4.73 7.66 12.81
C LEU A 144 5.68 6.81 13.65
N LEU A 145 5.50 5.48 13.67
CA LEU A 145 6.34 4.56 14.43
C LEU A 145 7.81 4.63 13.98
N GLY A 146 8.06 4.72 12.67
CA GLY A 146 9.40 4.86 12.11
C GLY A 146 10.04 6.21 12.46
N ALA A 147 9.28 7.30 12.43
CA ALA A 147 9.75 8.63 12.84
C ALA A 147 10.06 8.65 14.35
N THR A 148 9.18 8.10 15.18
CA THR A 148 9.40 8.00 16.64
C THR A 148 10.63 7.15 16.95
N PHE A 149 10.78 5.99 16.31
CA PHE A 149 11.96 5.14 16.52
C PHE A 149 13.25 5.86 16.11
N ARG A 150 13.26 6.59 14.98
CA ARG A 150 14.41 7.40 14.53
C ARG A 150 14.67 8.63 15.41
N ALA A 151 13.71 9.07 16.20
CA ALA A 151 13.91 10.15 17.17
C ALA A 151 14.59 9.66 18.47
N LEU A 152 14.63 8.34 18.71
CA LEU A 152 15.29 7.77 19.90
C LEU A 152 16.82 7.91 19.80
N PRO A 153 17.53 7.98 20.94
CA PRO A 153 19.00 8.05 20.99
C PRO A 153 19.66 6.88 20.24
N ILE A 154 20.81 7.13 19.61
CA ILE A 154 21.51 6.12 18.81
C ILE A 154 21.95 4.91 19.67
N GLU A 155 22.32 5.18 20.92
CA GLU A 155 22.72 4.19 21.91
C GLU A 155 21.56 3.23 22.17
N PHE A 156 20.33 3.75 22.28
CA PHE A 156 19.15 2.93 22.45
C PHE A 156 18.85 2.12 21.19
N ARG A 157 18.86 2.74 20.00
CA ARG A 157 18.51 2.06 18.75
C ARG A 157 19.42 0.89 18.43
N MET A 158 20.72 1.01 18.72
CA MET A 158 21.72 -0.04 18.49
C MET A 158 21.83 -1.03 19.66
N SER A 159 21.16 -0.75 20.78
CA SER A 159 21.09 -1.68 21.91
C SER A 159 20.25 -2.91 21.57
N LEU A 160 20.39 -3.96 22.38
CA LEU A 160 19.60 -5.18 22.28
C LEU A 160 18.08 -4.88 22.36
N TYR A 161 17.68 -3.98 23.25
CA TYR A 161 16.28 -3.56 23.40
C TYR A 161 15.76 -2.78 22.18
N GLY A 162 16.61 -1.92 21.59
CA GLY A 162 16.29 -1.19 20.36
C GLY A 162 16.08 -2.13 19.18
N LEU A 163 16.95 -3.13 19.02
CA LEU A 163 16.84 -4.15 17.99
C LEU A 163 15.60 -5.05 18.19
N MET A 164 15.30 -5.45 19.43
CA MET A 164 14.07 -6.19 19.74
C MET A 164 12.80 -5.39 19.40
N LEU A 165 12.78 -4.09 19.73
CA LEU A 165 11.68 -3.20 19.38
C LEU A 165 11.56 -3.03 17.86
N CYS A 166 12.67 -2.79 17.16
CA CYS A 166 12.68 -2.65 15.70
C CYS A 166 12.19 -3.94 15.02
N ASN A 167 12.61 -5.10 15.51
CA ASN A 167 12.19 -6.40 15.00
C ASN A 167 10.69 -6.66 15.23
N THR A 168 10.16 -6.31 16.41
CA THR A 168 8.71 -6.43 16.68
C THR A 168 7.87 -5.50 15.81
N LEU A 169 8.32 -4.26 15.59
CA LEU A 169 7.68 -3.32 14.66
C LEU A 169 7.73 -3.83 13.22
N PHE A 170 8.85 -4.43 12.80
CA PHE A 170 8.96 -5.04 11.49
C PHE A 170 7.97 -6.20 11.29
N TRP A 171 7.85 -7.09 12.28
CA TRP A 171 6.85 -8.16 12.26
C TRP A 171 5.41 -7.63 12.29
N PHE A 172 5.14 -6.56 13.03
CA PHE A 172 3.83 -5.89 12.99
C PHE A 172 3.48 -5.45 11.56
N VAL A 173 4.40 -4.82 10.83
CA VAL A 173 4.20 -4.44 9.43
C VAL A 173 3.92 -5.66 8.56
N LEU A 174 4.79 -6.68 8.59
CA LEU A 174 4.65 -7.85 7.73
C LEU A 174 3.35 -8.61 8.00
N LEU A 175 3.00 -8.85 9.26
CA LEU A 175 1.80 -9.61 9.62
C LEU A 175 0.52 -8.86 9.27
N THR A 176 0.45 -7.56 9.56
CA THR A 176 -0.76 -6.77 9.25
C THR A 176 -1.01 -6.67 7.75
N ILE A 177 0.05 -6.50 6.95
CA ILE A 177 -0.05 -6.39 5.50
C ILE A 177 -0.36 -7.74 4.87
N THR A 178 0.37 -8.79 5.22
CA THR A 178 0.09 -10.15 4.70
C THR A 178 -1.31 -10.61 5.05
N TYR A 179 -1.76 -10.39 6.29
CA TYR A 179 -3.14 -10.67 6.70
C TYR A 179 -4.15 -9.89 5.87
N SER A 180 -3.92 -8.59 5.64
CA SER A 180 -4.82 -7.74 4.85
C SER A 180 -4.89 -8.17 3.39
N VAL A 181 -3.74 -8.53 2.78
CA VAL A 181 -3.66 -9.03 1.42
C VAL A 181 -4.39 -10.37 1.29
N ILE A 182 -4.17 -11.32 2.22
CA ILE A 182 -4.87 -12.61 2.22
C ILE A 182 -6.40 -12.40 2.32
N LYS A 183 -6.86 -11.49 3.20
CA LYS A 183 -8.29 -11.19 3.34
C LYS A 183 -8.86 -10.50 2.10
N SER A 184 -8.10 -9.57 1.51
CA SER A 184 -8.42 -8.94 0.24
C SER A 184 -8.58 -9.98 -0.88
N VAL A 185 -7.62 -10.90 -0.98
CA VAL A 185 -7.69 -12.03 -1.90
C VAL A 185 -8.89 -12.90 -1.59
N GLN A 186 -9.31 -13.11 -0.34
CA GLN A 186 -10.53 -13.87 -0.01
C GLN A 186 -11.84 -13.10 -0.27
N GLY A 187 -11.79 -11.82 -0.66
CA GLY A 187 -12.98 -10.96 -0.75
C GLY A 187 -13.60 -10.64 0.61
N LYS A 188 -12.82 -10.71 1.70
CA LYS A 188 -13.26 -10.46 3.07
C LYS A 188 -12.59 -9.20 3.61
N TYR A 189 -13.30 -8.47 4.46
CA TYR A 189 -12.73 -7.34 5.18
C TYR A 189 -11.70 -7.84 6.21
N ALA A 190 -10.48 -7.30 6.13
CA ALA A 190 -9.48 -7.53 7.16
C ALA A 190 -9.98 -6.95 8.50
N LYS A 191 -9.80 -7.71 9.59
CA LYS A 191 -10.20 -7.30 10.94
C LYS A 191 -8.96 -7.15 11.80
N ILE A 192 -8.28 -6.01 11.68
CA ILE A 192 -7.17 -5.62 12.54
C ILE A 192 -7.77 -4.84 13.73
N PRO A 193 -7.52 -5.26 14.99
CA PRO A 193 -8.02 -4.56 16.16
C PRO A 193 -7.64 -3.07 16.12
N VAL A 194 -8.55 -2.20 16.57
CA VAL A 194 -8.44 -0.72 16.56
C VAL A 194 -8.41 -0.11 15.15
N ILE A 195 -7.52 -0.59 14.27
CA ILE A 195 -7.31 -0.06 12.91
C ILE A 195 -8.56 -0.25 12.05
N SER A 196 -9.05 -1.48 11.91
CA SER A 196 -10.23 -1.75 11.07
C SER A 196 -11.52 -1.16 11.67
N GLN A 197 -11.56 -0.91 12.98
CA GLN A 197 -12.67 -0.20 13.63
C GLN A 197 -12.64 1.28 13.29
N ALA A 198 -11.47 1.93 13.37
CA ALA A 198 -11.29 3.32 12.97
C ALA A 198 -11.65 3.55 11.49
N VAL A 199 -11.26 2.62 10.61
CA VAL A 199 -11.63 2.66 9.19
C VAL A 199 -13.16 2.63 9.00
N LYS A 200 -13.88 1.76 9.72
CA LYS A 200 -15.35 1.70 9.65
C LYS A 200 -15.98 3.00 10.09
N ILE A 201 -15.57 3.55 11.23
CA ILE A 201 -16.05 4.84 11.74
C ILE A 201 -15.81 5.94 10.69
N GLN A 202 -14.65 5.96 10.05
CA GLN A 202 -14.34 6.96 9.01
C GLN A 202 -15.21 6.83 7.76
N ILE A 203 -15.63 5.62 7.40
CA ILE A 203 -16.53 5.38 6.26
C ILE A 203 -17.96 5.74 6.64
N ASP A 204 -18.42 5.33 7.82
CA ASP A 204 -19.78 5.56 8.30
C ASP A 204 -20.06 7.04 8.50
N ASN A 205 -19.09 7.81 9.04
CA ASN A 205 -19.20 9.26 9.23
C ASN A 205 -19.24 10.08 7.92
N ARG A 206 -19.05 9.45 6.76
CA ARG A 206 -19.03 10.11 5.44
C ARG A 206 -20.29 9.88 4.61
N ASN A 207 -21.23 9.08 5.11
CA ASN A 207 -22.55 8.87 4.51
C ASN A 207 -23.59 9.73 5.23
#